data_AF-V4JF73-F1
#
_entry.id   AF-V4JF73-F1
#
_cell.length_a   1.000
_cell.length_b   1.000
_cell.length_c   1.000
_cell.angle_alpha   90.00
_cell.angle_beta   90.00
_cell.angle_gamma   90.00
#
_symmetry.space_group_name_H-M   'P 1'
#
loop_
_entity.id
_entity.type
_entity.pdbx_description
1 polymer ?
#
loop_
_entity_poly.entity_id
_entity_poly.type
_entity_poly.pdbx_seq_one_letter_code
_entity_poly.pdbx_strand_id
1 'polypeptide(L)'
;MKVSSITPAHAVKIAILAIWVGLFTLLLVRDYLISPLIIEESTVLERAGRIDYQGVYFKDEKIGFVRQEFTPTDSGSILSQEADMRLNISGESYPVLISLAAELTSNNLLRSFSLSFTSTFYTLAAQGRVVDSDVHIVFDSGEAREEQIITLDEPPFIATSRRAYLLTQDMQPGKKYRHPQFDPISLTNSISTIEYRGKQRILIRDRVFSLHEFLQTVGGTRISFWLDDDGAVVKEESPAGFVFIREPQFIATSVDAHSPDILAGVAVKIIGEMGDIQNSSIMRYRLTLPDEASFDLSGGRQLFADGIVTITKETIGRRADHGNAACGRDEEYLAATPYIQADQGDIVDLAQTLTAGMETTLDKVSALKLWVFTNLEKRPVLGIPDALTTLRGKIGDCNEHSALFAALARAAAIPTKIAAGVVWQRDGFYYHAWNEVCIDDTWITLDTTTNQMPADLSHIRFVEGGINEQIRIGALLNQLAIEPLTENP
;
A
#
# COMPACT_ATOMS: atom_id res chain seq x y z
N MET A 1 -31.76 -18.57 63.64
CA MET A 1 -31.14 -17.98 62.44
C MET A 1 -31.52 -18.84 61.23
N LYS A 2 -32.29 -18.29 60.28
CA LYS A 2 -32.69 -18.99 59.04
C LYS A 2 -31.46 -19.16 58.16
N VAL A 3 -31.00 -20.39 57.98
CA VAL A 3 -30.05 -20.74 56.93
C VAL A 3 -30.83 -20.72 55.61
N SER A 4 -30.60 -19.69 54.81
CA SER A 4 -31.15 -19.57 53.46
C SER A 4 -30.65 -20.73 52.62
N SER A 5 -31.53 -21.68 52.33
CA SER A 5 -31.26 -22.78 51.39
C SER A 5 -31.10 -22.18 49.99
N ILE A 6 -29.89 -22.29 49.43
CA ILE A 6 -29.58 -21.93 48.05
C ILE A 6 -30.52 -22.74 47.16
N THR A 7 -31.47 -22.07 46.51
CA THR A 7 -32.37 -22.74 45.56
C THR A 7 -31.56 -23.24 44.35
N PRO A 8 -31.96 -24.35 43.70
CA PRO A 8 -31.18 -24.96 42.62
C PRO A 8 -30.83 -23.98 41.48
N ALA A 9 -31.66 -22.96 41.24
CA ALA A 9 -31.38 -21.89 40.29
C ALA A 9 -30.18 -21.00 40.67
N HIS A 10 -29.92 -20.79 41.96
CA HIS A 10 -28.76 -20.04 42.44
C HIS A 10 -27.48 -20.85 42.37
N ALA A 11 -27.55 -22.17 42.58
CA ALA A 11 -26.40 -23.07 42.42
C ALA A 11 -25.90 -23.11 40.97
N VAL A 12 -26.82 -23.12 39.99
CA VAL A 12 -26.47 -23.08 38.56
C VAL A 12 -25.82 -21.75 38.16
N LYS A 13 -26.32 -20.62 38.67
CA LYS A 13 -25.72 -19.29 38.41
C LYS A 13 -24.30 -19.18 38.98
N ILE A 14 -24.07 -19.73 40.16
CA ILE A 14 -22.73 -19.77 40.78
C ILE A 14 -21.77 -20.65 39.97
N ALA A 15 -22.23 -21.79 39.47
CA ALA A 15 -21.43 -22.67 38.62
C ALA A 15 -21.04 -22.01 37.28
N ILE A 16 -21.98 -21.31 36.64
CA ILE A 16 -21.71 -20.58 35.39
C ILE A 16 -20.69 -19.45 35.64
N LEU A 17 -20.83 -18.70 36.74
CA LEU A 17 -19.89 -17.64 37.10
C LEU A 17 -18.48 -18.20 37.37
N ALA A 18 -18.37 -19.34 38.06
CA ALA A 18 -17.09 -19.99 38.33
C ALA A 18 -16.41 -20.50 37.05
N ILE A 19 -17.18 -21.06 36.11
CA ILE A 19 -16.67 -21.48 34.78
C ILE A 19 -16.24 -20.26 33.97
N TRP A 20 -17.01 -19.17 34.00
CA TRP A 20 -16.68 -17.94 33.29
C TRP A 20 -15.39 -17.30 33.83
N VAL A 21 -15.23 -17.22 35.16
CA VAL A 21 -13.99 -16.73 35.78
C VAL A 21 -12.82 -17.67 35.45
N GLY A 22 -13.02 -18.99 35.50
CA GLY A 22 -11.99 -19.96 35.11
C GLY A 22 -11.51 -19.76 33.67
N LEU A 23 -12.45 -19.63 32.72
CA LEU A 23 -12.14 -19.37 31.30
C LEU A 23 -11.48 -18.01 31.09
N PHE A 24 -11.93 -16.97 31.78
CA PHE A 24 -11.34 -15.63 31.71
C PHE A 24 -9.92 -15.59 32.27
N THR A 25 -9.65 -16.33 33.36
CA THR A 25 -8.30 -16.47 33.93
C THR A 25 -7.38 -17.25 32.99
N LEU A 26 -7.90 -18.28 32.32
CA LEU A 26 -7.16 -19.05 31.31
C LEU A 26 -6.85 -18.21 30.05
N LEU A 27 -7.76 -17.30 29.68
CA LEU A 27 -7.57 -16.32 28.61
C LEU A 27 -6.52 -15.28 28.99
N LEU A 28 -6.58 -14.73 30.21
CA LEU A 28 -5.58 -13.79 30.73
C LEU A 28 -4.19 -14.43 30.86
N VAL A 29 -4.08 -15.68 31.28
CA VAL A 29 -2.79 -16.39 31.37
C VAL A 29 -2.22 -16.74 29.98
N ARG A 30 -3.09 -17.00 28.99
CA ARG A 30 -2.70 -17.14 27.57
C ARG A 30 -2.19 -15.81 26.98
N ASP A 31 -2.74 -14.68 27.41
CA ASP A 31 -2.37 -13.36 26.90
C ASP A 31 -1.19 -12.72 27.66
N TYR A 32 -0.93 -13.09 28.93
CA TYR A 32 0.13 -12.50 29.78
C TYR A 32 1.43 -13.33 29.92
N LEU A 33 1.48 -14.59 29.47
CA LEU A 33 2.73 -15.37 29.47
C LEU A 33 3.53 -15.14 28.17
N ILE A 34 3.81 -13.87 27.87
CA ILE A 34 4.77 -13.50 26.83
C ILE A 34 6.16 -13.58 27.47
N SER A 35 6.89 -14.66 27.17
CA SER A 35 8.29 -14.79 27.60
C SER A 35 9.17 -13.94 26.68
N PRO A 36 10.09 -13.10 27.19
CA PRO A 36 11.03 -12.39 26.35
C PRO A 36 12.02 -13.36 25.69
N LEU A 37 12.25 -13.13 24.40
CA LEU A 37 13.18 -13.89 23.56
C LEU A 37 14.61 -13.66 24.06
N ILE A 38 15.29 -14.70 24.54
CA ILE A 38 16.72 -14.67 24.87
C ILE A 38 17.43 -15.44 23.74
N ILE A 39 18.27 -14.71 23.00
CA ILE A 39 19.09 -15.23 21.91
C ILE A 39 20.49 -15.48 22.45
N GLU A 40 20.95 -16.73 22.41
CA GLU A 40 22.36 -17.07 22.46
C GLU A 40 22.70 -17.78 21.15
N GLU A 41 23.57 -17.21 20.32
CA GLU A 41 24.11 -17.93 19.17
C GLU A 41 25.60 -17.64 18.99
N SER A 42 26.37 -18.73 18.89
CA SER A 42 27.82 -18.74 18.89
C SER A 42 28.38 -18.78 17.47
N THR A 43 29.44 -18.00 17.30
CA THR A 43 30.20 -17.72 16.09
C THR A 43 31.00 -18.95 15.62
N VAL A 44 31.13 -19.13 14.28
CA VAL A 44 32.31 -19.65 13.53
C VAL A 44 32.03 -20.05 12.06
N LEU A 45 30.78 -19.99 11.53
CA LEU A 45 30.47 -20.18 10.08
C LEU A 45 30.40 -18.87 9.24
N GLU A 46 30.96 -17.78 9.77
CA GLU A 46 30.54 -16.40 9.56
C GLU A 46 30.80 -15.71 8.20
N ARG A 47 31.48 -16.31 7.21
CA ARG A 47 31.77 -15.60 5.93
C ARG A 47 30.88 -15.98 4.75
N ALA A 48 30.34 -17.20 4.71
CA ALA A 48 29.43 -17.62 3.64
C ALA A 48 27.97 -17.25 3.94
N GLY A 49 27.60 -17.18 5.23
CA GLY A 49 26.28 -16.77 5.69
C GLY A 49 26.14 -15.29 5.96
N ARG A 50 26.76 -14.39 5.19
CA ARG A 50 26.54 -12.93 5.30
C ARG A 50 25.87 -12.31 4.09
N ILE A 51 26.12 -12.85 2.90
CA ILE A 51 25.60 -12.32 1.64
C ILE A 51 24.60 -13.31 1.04
N ASP A 52 23.38 -12.85 0.84
CA ASP A 52 22.28 -13.59 0.24
C ASP A 52 21.92 -12.95 -1.11
N TYR A 53 21.71 -13.78 -2.13
CA TYR A 53 21.23 -13.35 -3.45
C TYR A 53 19.86 -13.95 -3.71
N GLN A 54 18.94 -13.13 -4.19
CA GLN A 54 17.62 -13.55 -4.65
C GLN A 54 17.42 -13.11 -6.10
N GLY A 55 17.03 -14.03 -6.98
CA GLY A 55 16.50 -13.67 -8.28
C GLY A 55 15.07 -13.13 -8.12
N VAL A 56 14.73 -12.09 -8.86
CA VAL A 56 13.38 -11.50 -8.89
C VAL A 56 12.72 -11.90 -10.20
N TYR A 57 11.51 -12.44 -10.11
CA TYR A 57 10.73 -12.94 -11.24
C TYR A 57 9.35 -12.29 -11.25
N PHE A 58 8.79 -12.12 -12.44
CA PHE A 58 7.39 -11.75 -12.65
C PHE A 58 6.77 -12.72 -13.65
N LYS A 59 5.76 -13.49 -13.20
CA LYS A 59 5.13 -14.56 -14.01
C LYS A 59 6.16 -15.48 -14.68
N ASP A 60 7.05 -16.06 -13.87
CA ASP A 60 8.13 -16.99 -14.24
C ASP A 60 9.31 -16.42 -15.04
N GLU A 61 9.19 -15.19 -15.56
CA GLU A 61 10.30 -14.52 -16.25
C GLU A 61 11.15 -13.72 -15.28
N LYS A 62 12.48 -13.80 -15.40
CA LYS A 62 13.37 -13.08 -14.50
C LYS A 62 13.50 -11.61 -14.91
N ILE A 63 13.30 -10.74 -13.94
CA ILE A 63 13.31 -9.28 -14.15
C ILE A 63 14.47 -8.58 -13.45
N GLY A 64 15.19 -9.28 -12.56
CA GLY A 64 16.28 -8.66 -11.80
C GLY A 64 16.76 -9.52 -10.64
N PHE A 65 17.45 -8.88 -9.71
CA PHE A 65 17.95 -9.53 -8.50
C PHE A 65 17.98 -8.57 -7.31
N VAL A 66 18.04 -9.16 -6.12
CA VAL A 66 18.35 -8.48 -4.86
C VAL A 66 19.56 -9.15 -4.24
N ARG A 67 20.52 -8.34 -3.79
CA ARG A 67 21.67 -8.74 -2.97
C ARG A 67 21.45 -8.16 -1.58
N GLN A 68 21.61 -8.98 -0.54
CA GLN A 68 21.55 -8.53 0.85
C GLN A 68 22.80 -8.99 1.59
N GLU A 69 23.35 -8.12 2.42
CA GLU A 69 24.49 -8.40 3.29
C GLU A 69 24.18 -7.99 4.72
N PHE A 70 24.39 -8.91 5.66
CA PHE A 70 24.24 -8.65 7.09
C PHE A 70 25.61 -8.64 7.75
N THR A 71 25.98 -7.49 8.31
CA THR A 71 27.21 -7.32 9.07
C THR A 71 26.87 -7.21 10.56
N PRO A 72 27.26 -8.19 11.40
CA PRO A 72 27.03 -8.11 12.83
C PRO A 72 27.72 -6.90 13.46
N THR A 73 27.10 -6.32 14.48
CA THR A 73 27.64 -5.24 15.32
C THR A 73 27.42 -5.59 16.79
N ASP A 74 28.10 -4.88 17.70
CA ASP A 74 27.97 -5.12 19.15
C ASP A 74 26.52 -4.97 19.67
N SER A 75 25.68 -4.19 18.97
CA SER A 75 24.29 -3.90 19.35
C SER A 75 23.23 -4.47 18.40
N GLY A 76 23.62 -5.29 17.43
CA GLY A 76 22.71 -5.87 16.44
C GLY A 76 23.38 -6.16 15.11
N SER A 77 22.87 -5.58 14.02
CA SER A 77 23.43 -5.78 12.69
C SER A 77 23.21 -4.59 11.75
N ILE A 78 24.03 -4.50 10.72
CA ILE A 78 23.85 -3.59 9.59
C ILE A 78 23.41 -4.43 8.39
N LEU A 79 22.22 -4.14 7.86
CA LEU A 79 21.74 -4.63 6.59
C LEU A 79 22.23 -3.70 5.48
N SER A 80 22.87 -4.24 4.45
CA SER A 80 23.09 -3.58 3.17
C SER A 80 22.34 -4.35 2.09
N GLN A 81 21.48 -3.69 1.33
CA GLN A 81 20.65 -4.28 0.30
C GLN A 81 20.82 -3.51 -1.00
N GLU A 82 21.01 -4.23 -2.10
CA GLU A 82 21.06 -3.69 -3.45
C GLU A 82 20.07 -4.44 -4.33
N ALA A 83 19.32 -3.74 -5.15
CA ALA A 83 18.46 -4.35 -6.16
C ALA A 83 18.67 -3.69 -7.52
N ASP A 84 18.72 -4.50 -8.58
CA ASP A 84 18.70 -4.07 -9.98
C ASP A 84 17.62 -4.86 -10.70
N MET A 85 16.63 -4.15 -11.24
CA MET A 85 15.46 -4.71 -11.88
C MET A 85 15.12 -3.97 -13.17
N ARG A 86 14.41 -4.66 -14.07
CA ARG A 86 13.82 -4.12 -15.29
C ARG A 86 12.32 -4.41 -15.28
N LEU A 87 11.52 -3.38 -15.06
CA LEU A 87 10.07 -3.49 -15.00
C LEU A 87 9.48 -3.16 -16.37
N ASN A 88 8.76 -4.11 -16.98
CA ASN A 88 8.04 -3.86 -18.22
C ASN A 88 6.64 -3.30 -17.91
N ILE A 89 6.37 -2.08 -18.33
CA ILE A 89 5.13 -1.35 -18.06
C ILE A 89 4.64 -0.70 -19.35
N SER A 90 3.43 -1.04 -19.77
CA SER A 90 2.86 -0.61 -21.05
C SER A 90 3.78 -0.86 -22.26
N GLY A 91 4.50 -1.98 -22.25
CA GLY A 91 5.41 -2.40 -23.31
C GLY A 91 6.79 -1.73 -23.33
N GLU A 92 7.11 -0.88 -22.35
CA GLU A 92 8.43 -0.27 -22.18
C GLU A 92 9.14 -0.81 -20.94
N SER A 93 10.46 -1.01 -21.04
CA SER A 93 11.28 -1.54 -19.95
C SER A 93 11.95 -0.40 -19.16
N TYR A 94 11.60 -0.28 -17.87
CA TYR A 94 12.13 0.73 -16.96
C TYR A 94 13.16 0.11 -15.98
N PRO A 95 14.42 0.57 -15.98
CA PRO A 95 15.39 0.19 -14.95
C PRO A 95 15.00 0.76 -13.59
N VAL A 96 15.18 -0.05 -12.54
CA VAL A 96 15.05 0.36 -11.14
C VAL A 96 16.30 -0.10 -10.39
N LEU A 97 16.97 0.84 -9.75
CA LEU A 97 18.11 0.60 -8.87
C LEU A 97 17.74 1.02 -7.45
N ILE A 98 18.01 0.14 -6.49
CA ILE A 98 17.76 0.40 -5.07
C ILE A 98 19.03 0.09 -4.29
N SER A 99 19.42 0.99 -3.39
CA SER A 99 20.46 0.77 -2.39
C SER A 99 19.91 1.17 -1.03
N LEU A 100 19.84 0.22 -0.10
CA LEU A 100 19.34 0.43 1.26
C LEU A 100 20.42 -0.01 2.24
N ALA A 101 20.77 0.86 3.18
CA ALA A 101 21.53 0.52 4.37
C ALA A 101 20.64 0.73 5.60
N ALA A 102 20.55 -0.24 6.50
CA ALA A 102 19.75 -0.12 7.72
C ALA A 102 20.49 -0.68 8.94
N GLU A 103 20.44 0.04 10.06
CA GLU A 103 20.91 -0.44 11.35
C GLU A 103 19.74 -1.10 12.10
N LEU A 104 19.95 -2.35 12.51
CA LEU A 104 18.98 -3.17 13.23
C LEU A 104 19.48 -3.49 14.63
N THR A 105 18.57 -3.52 15.59
CA THR A 105 18.84 -4.06 16.94
C THR A 105 19.10 -5.58 16.89
N SER A 106 19.58 -6.17 17.98
CA SER A 106 19.62 -7.63 18.18
C SER A 106 18.26 -8.32 18.01
N ASN A 107 17.17 -7.56 18.18
CA ASN A 107 15.79 -8.04 18.04
C ASN A 107 15.21 -7.74 16.64
N ASN A 108 16.05 -7.35 15.68
CA ASN A 108 15.67 -7.00 14.29
C ASN A 108 14.76 -5.77 14.15
N LEU A 109 14.63 -4.94 15.20
CA LEU A 109 13.95 -3.65 15.12
C LEU A 109 14.82 -2.61 14.41
N LEU A 110 14.20 -1.75 13.61
CA LEU A 110 14.85 -0.67 12.88
C LEU A 110 15.35 0.42 13.85
N ARG A 111 16.60 0.87 13.66
CA ARG A 111 17.15 2.06 14.34
C ARG A 111 17.34 3.23 13.40
N SER A 112 17.89 2.96 12.23
CA SER A 112 18.13 3.97 11.20
C SER A 112 18.19 3.33 9.83
N PHE A 113 17.97 4.13 8.79
CA PHE A 113 18.19 3.72 7.41
C PHE A 113 18.69 4.86 6.54
N SER A 114 19.33 4.49 5.43
CA SER A 114 19.68 5.33 4.31
C SER A 114 19.27 4.60 3.04
N LEU A 115 18.45 5.24 2.22
CA LEU A 115 17.93 4.72 0.97
C LEU A 115 18.39 5.61 -0.19
N SER A 116 18.83 4.98 -1.26
CA SER A 116 18.89 5.57 -2.59
C SER A 116 18.03 4.72 -3.53
N PHE A 117 17.11 5.37 -4.23
CA PHE A 117 16.28 4.76 -5.26
C PHE A 117 16.44 5.56 -6.55
N THR A 118 16.55 4.88 -7.67
CA THR A 118 16.69 5.51 -9.00
C THR A 118 15.87 4.74 -10.01
N SER A 119 15.01 5.45 -10.72
CA SER A 119 14.30 4.99 -11.91
C SER A 119 14.58 5.94 -13.08
N THR A 120 13.91 5.74 -14.22
CA THR A 120 14.18 6.52 -15.45
C THR A 120 13.86 8.01 -15.30
N PHE A 121 12.80 8.33 -14.56
CA PHE A 121 12.28 9.70 -14.42
C PHE A 121 12.22 10.18 -12.97
N TYR A 122 12.75 9.41 -12.02
CA TYR A 122 12.65 9.72 -10.61
C TYR A 122 13.88 9.23 -9.83
N THR A 123 14.29 10.02 -8.85
CA THR A 123 15.32 9.67 -7.88
C THR A 123 14.85 10.00 -6.49
N LEU A 124 15.21 9.17 -5.51
CA LEU A 124 14.92 9.43 -4.11
C LEU A 124 16.15 9.12 -3.28
N ALA A 125 16.54 10.08 -2.45
CA ALA A 125 17.48 9.87 -1.36
C ALA A 125 16.73 10.09 -0.04
N ALA A 126 16.66 9.08 0.81
CA ALA A 126 15.97 9.18 2.10
C ALA A 126 16.89 8.71 3.22
N GLN A 127 16.81 9.39 4.35
CA GLN A 127 17.45 8.98 5.60
C GLN A 127 16.40 9.00 6.68
N GLY A 128 16.44 8.02 7.58
CA GLY A 128 15.55 8.03 8.73
C GLY A 128 16.17 7.46 9.98
N ARG A 129 15.62 7.88 11.11
CA ARG A 129 15.97 7.36 12.44
C ARG A 129 14.71 7.08 13.23
N VAL A 130 14.76 6.03 14.04
CA VAL A 130 13.70 5.70 14.99
C VAL A 130 14.03 6.34 16.34
N VAL A 131 13.10 7.12 16.87
CA VAL A 131 13.14 7.70 18.22
C VAL A 131 11.92 7.18 18.95
N ASP A 132 12.14 6.36 19.98
CA ASP A 132 11.06 5.59 20.61
C ASP A 132 10.32 4.74 19.55
N SER A 133 9.10 5.12 19.16
CA SER A 133 8.34 4.49 18.08
C SER A 133 8.12 5.40 16.87
N ASP A 134 8.65 6.63 16.88
CA ASP A 134 8.54 7.57 15.78
C ASP A 134 9.66 7.37 14.76
N VAL A 135 9.30 7.24 13.47
CA VAL A 135 10.27 7.25 12.37
C VAL A 135 10.38 8.68 11.85
N HIS A 136 11.48 9.34 12.18
CA HIS A 136 11.83 10.65 11.62
C HIS A 136 12.55 10.45 10.30
N ILE A 137 12.02 11.03 9.23
CA ILE A 137 12.49 10.83 7.87
C ILE A 137 12.81 12.19 7.26
N VAL A 138 13.96 12.27 6.61
CA VAL A 138 14.29 13.36 5.69
C VAL A 138 14.53 12.75 4.32
N PHE A 139 13.82 13.23 3.32
CA PHE A 139 13.94 12.70 1.97
C PHE A 139 14.04 13.82 0.93
N ASP A 140 14.67 13.47 -0.18
CA ASP A 140 14.97 14.36 -1.29
C ASP A 140 14.60 13.63 -2.59
N SER A 141 13.62 14.16 -3.32
CA SER A 141 13.15 13.64 -4.61
C SER A 141 13.98 14.14 -5.80
N GLY A 142 15.11 14.81 -5.54
CA GLY A 142 15.93 15.52 -6.53
C GLY A 142 15.50 16.98 -6.72
N GLU A 143 14.25 17.30 -6.39
CA GLU A 143 13.66 18.63 -6.59
C GLU A 143 13.26 19.31 -5.27
N ALA A 144 12.86 18.52 -4.28
CA ALA A 144 12.38 19.01 -3.00
C ALA A 144 12.97 18.16 -1.87
N ARG A 145 13.45 18.85 -0.83
CA ARG A 145 13.81 18.21 0.45
C ARG A 145 12.65 18.37 1.41
N GLU A 146 12.13 17.26 1.88
CA GLU A 146 10.98 17.18 2.77
C GLU A 146 11.35 16.44 4.06
N GLU A 147 10.64 16.78 5.13
CA GLU A 147 10.75 16.09 6.42
C GLU A 147 9.39 15.56 6.84
N GLN A 148 9.37 14.36 7.39
CA GLN A 148 8.15 13.78 7.94
C GLN A 148 8.44 12.92 9.17
N ILE A 149 7.43 12.81 10.02
CA ILE A 149 7.45 11.93 11.19
C ILE A 149 6.29 10.96 11.06
N ILE A 150 6.59 9.66 11.13
CA ILE A 150 5.59 8.60 11.13
C ILE A 150 5.55 8.00 12.53
N THR A 151 4.43 8.24 13.22
CA THR A 151 4.21 7.71 14.56
C THR A 151 3.63 6.30 14.52
N LEU A 152 4.22 5.42 15.32
CA LEU A 152 3.83 4.02 15.48
C LEU A 152 3.53 3.72 16.94
N ASP A 153 2.78 2.65 17.18
CA ASP A 153 2.51 2.17 18.54
C ASP A 153 3.77 1.56 19.18
N GLU A 154 4.65 0.96 18.37
CA GLU A 154 5.89 0.30 18.80
C GLU A 154 6.99 0.49 17.73
N PRO A 155 8.29 0.35 18.08
CA PRO A 155 9.38 0.42 17.11
C PRO A 155 9.18 -0.57 15.95
N PRO A 156 9.35 -0.15 14.68
CA PRO A 156 9.00 -0.98 13.53
C PRO A 156 10.08 -1.99 13.17
N PHE A 157 9.63 -3.10 12.58
CA PHE A 157 10.48 -3.98 11.79
C PHE A 157 10.63 -3.45 10.36
N ILE A 158 11.67 -3.90 9.67
CA ILE A 158 11.75 -3.88 8.21
C ILE A 158 11.73 -5.32 7.69
N ALA A 159 11.21 -5.52 6.47
CA ALA A 159 11.23 -6.84 5.85
C ALA A 159 12.66 -7.22 5.46
N THR A 160 13.13 -8.39 5.90
CA THR A 160 14.47 -8.90 5.57
C THR A 160 14.41 -10.37 5.14
N SER A 161 15.50 -10.87 4.53
CA SER A 161 15.64 -12.30 4.18
C SER A 161 16.03 -13.21 5.34
N ARG A 162 16.26 -12.66 6.55
CA ARG A 162 16.63 -13.42 7.74
C ARG A 162 15.55 -13.31 8.79
N ARG A 163 14.79 -14.39 8.92
CA ARG A 163 13.60 -14.45 9.78
C ARG A 163 13.65 -15.62 10.77
N ALA A 164 14.86 -15.97 11.24
CA ALA A 164 15.07 -16.99 12.26
C ALA A 164 14.25 -16.74 13.54
N TYR A 165 13.97 -15.48 13.87
CA TYR A 165 13.11 -15.10 14.99
C TYR A 165 11.67 -15.66 14.90
N LEU A 166 11.22 -16.12 13.73
CA LEU A 166 9.91 -16.77 13.55
C LEU A 166 9.92 -18.27 13.87
N LEU A 167 11.09 -18.92 13.89
CA LEU A 167 11.23 -20.35 14.13
C LEU A 167 11.35 -20.64 15.63
N THR A 168 10.20 -20.68 16.32
CA THR A 168 10.15 -20.97 17.76
C THR A 168 9.87 -22.44 18.05
N GLN A 169 10.28 -22.94 19.24
CA GLN A 169 10.12 -24.36 19.61
C GLN A 169 8.65 -24.83 19.70
N ASP A 170 7.70 -23.91 19.89
CA ASP A 170 6.27 -24.14 20.06
C ASP A 170 5.45 -23.83 18.80
N MET A 171 6.09 -23.77 17.64
CA MET A 171 5.44 -23.40 16.38
C MET A 171 4.43 -24.46 15.92
N GLN A 172 3.16 -24.04 15.78
CA GLN A 172 2.03 -24.86 15.32
C GLN A 172 1.28 -24.14 14.20
N PRO A 173 0.77 -24.85 13.18
CA PRO A 173 -0.02 -24.24 12.13
C PRO A 173 -1.18 -23.39 12.69
N GLY A 174 -1.36 -22.20 12.12
CA GLY A 174 -2.34 -21.21 12.58
C GLY A 174 -1.82 -20.26 13.67
N LYS A 175 -0.61 -20.44 14.19
CA LYS A 175 0.04 -19.47 15.09
C LYS A 175 0.28 -18.15 14.33
N LYS A 176 -0.14 -17.03 14.92
CA LYS A 176 -0.05 -15.69 14.33
C LYS A 176 0.85 -14.78 15.15
N TYR A 177 1.58 -13.90 14.47
CA TYR A 177 2.41 -12.84 15.03
C TYR A 177 1.98 -11.52 14.42
N ARG A 178 1.96 -10.43 15.20
CA ARG A 178 1.62 -9.09 14.73
C ARG A 178 2.69 -8.11 15.17
N HIS A 179 3.14 -7.24 14.27
CA HIS A 179 4.12 -6.19 14.58
C HIS A 179 3.96 -5.00 13.63
N PRO A 180 4.32 -3.78 14.06
CA PRO A 180 4.48 -2.67 13.13
C PRO A 180 5.62 -2.94 12.17
N GLN A 181 5.40 -2.63 10.89
CA GLN A 181 6.40 -2.72 9.84
C GLN A 181 6.51 -1.36 9.15
N PHE A 182 7.74 -0.91 8.95
CA PHE A 182 8.07 0.25 8.15
C PHE A 182 8.70 -0.23 6.84
N ASP A 183 8.26 0.35 5.72
CA ASP A 183 8.88 0.12 4.41
C ASP A 183 9.69 1.36 4.01
N PRO A 184 11.03 1.26 4.00
CA PRO A 184 11.88 2.37 3.57
C PRO A 184 11.68 2.81 2.12
N ILE A 185 11.21 1.92 1.23
CA ILE A 185 11.08 2.21 -0.20
C ILE A 185 9.85 3.09 -0.46
N SER A 186 8.70 2.73 0.10
CA SER A 186 7.48 3.52 -0.01
C SER A 186 7.39 4.64 1.04
N LEU A 187 8.28 4.62 2.05
CA LEU A 187 8.26 5.51 3.21
C LEU A 187 6.92 5.47 3.98
N THR A 188 6.30 4.29 4.04
CA THR A 188 4.99 4.09 4.69
C THR A 188 5.10 3.12 5.86
N ASN A 189 4.20 3.25 6.83
CA ASN A 189 3.98 2.24 7.85
C ASN A 189 2.80 1.33 7.54
N SER A 190 2.87 0.12 8.08
CA SER A 190 1.75 -0.81 8.08
C SER A 190 1.84 -1.76 9.26
N ILE A 191 0.75 -2.47 9.52
CA ILE A 191 0.73 -3.58 10.46
C ILE A 191 0.95 -4.86 9.67
N SER A 192 1.97 -5.62 10.07
CA SER A 192 2.27 -6.94 9.52
C SER A 192 1.69 -8.02 10.42
N THR A 193 0.90 -8.92 9.85
CA THR A 193 0.41 -10.14 10.51
C THR A 193 0.99 -11.36 9.80
N ILE A 194 1.74 -12.18 10.51
CA ILE A 194 2.38 -13.38 9.96
C ILE A 194 1.73 -14.63 10.57
N GLU A 195 1.19 -15.51 9.74
CA GLU A 195 0.62 -16.80 10.13
C GLU A 195 1.54 -17.94 9.69
N TYR A 196 1.89 -18.84 10.60
CA TYR A 196 2.59 -20.07 10.24
C TYR A 196 1.63 -21.11 9.66
N ARG A 197 1.96 -21.67 8.49
CA ARG A 197 1.10 -22.61 7.75
C ARG A 197 1.57 -24.07 7.80
N GLY A 198 2.73 -24.32 8.40
CA GLY A 198 3.30 -25.67 8.51
C GLY A 198 4.54 -25.85 7.64
N LYS A 199 5.21 -27.00 7.81
CA LYS A 199 6.33 -27.39 6.97
C LYS A 199 5.79 -28.09 5.72
N GLN A 200 6.17 -27.60 4.54
CA GLN A 200 5.71 -28.10 3.26
C GLN A 200 6.86 -28.57 2.39
N ARG A 201 6.58 -29.54 1.52
CA ARG A 201 7.51 -29.94 0.45
C ARG A 201 7.15 -29.14 -0.80
N ILE A 202 8.02 -28.25 -1.21
CA ILE A 202 7.80 -27.42 -2.40
C ILE A 202 8.89 -27.66 -3.44
N LEU A 203 8.51 -27.64 -4.71
CA LEU A 203 9.43 -27.76 -5.84
C LEU A 203 9.89 -26.35 -6.23
N ILE A 204 11.19 -26.10 -6.18
CA ILE A 204 11.82 -24.87 -6.65
C ILE A 204 12.93 -25.30 -7.61
N ARG A 205 12.81 -24.93 -8.89
CA ARG A 205 13.84 -25.19 -9.91
C ARG A 205 14.36 -26.62 -9.92
N ASP A 206 13.42 -27.54 -10.07
CA ASP A 206 13.66 -29.00 -10.14
C ASP A 206 14.24 -29.63 -8.86
N ARG A 207 14.26 -28.88 -7.75
CA ARG A 207 14.67 -29.38 -6.43
C ARG A 207 13.52 -29.30 -5.44
N VAL A 208 13.30 -30.39 -4.73
CA VAL A 208 12.30 -30.43 -3.66
C VAL A 208 12.95 -29.96 -2.37
N PHE A 209 12.39 -28.91 -1.79
CA PHE A 209 12.78 -28.39 -0.48
C PHE A 209 11.69 -28.70 0.54
N SER A 210 12.09 -28.96 1.78
CA SER A 210 11.16 -29.05 2.91
C SER A 210 11.27 -27.75 3.72
N LEU A 211 10.33 -26.83 3.55
CA LEU A 211 10.43 -25.45 4.05
C LEU A 211 9.25 -25.09 4.94
N HIS A 212 9.46 -24.15 5.85
CA HIS A 212 8.44 -23.59 6.73
C HIS A 212 7.66 -22.51 5.96
N GLU A 213 6.39 -22.76 5.67
CA GLU A 213 5.52 -21.79 4.99
C GLU A 213 4.92 -20.80 6.00
N PHE A 214 4.95 -19.53 5.62
CA PHE A 214 4.28 -18.45 6.32
C PHE A 214 3.45 -17.62 5.35
N LEU A 215 2.30 -17.15 5.83
CA LEU A 215 1.47 -16.17 5.14
C LEU A 215 1.56 -14.84 5.89
N GLN A 216 2.10 -13.81 5.25
CA GLN A 216 2.18 -12.45 5.75
C GLN A 216 1.08 -11.60 5.12
N THR A 217 0.27 -10.95 5.95
CA THR A 217 -0.64 -9.86 5.53
C THR A 217 -0.02 -8.54 5.97
N VAL A 218 0.35 -7.68 5.02
CA VAL A 218 0.97 -6.37 5.27
C VAL A 218 0.44 -5.35 4.28
N GLY A 219 -0.01 -4.18 4.76
CA GLY A 219 -0.70 -3.19 3.92
C GLY A 219 -1.93 -3.79 3.20
N GLY A 220 -2.56 -4.80 3.79
CA GLY A 220 -3.65 -5.58 3.17
C GLY A 220 -3.22 -6.62 2.12
N THR A 221 -1.97 -6.58 1.67
CA THR A 221 -1.41 -7.53 0.69
C THR A 221 -1.02 -8.84 1.36
N ARG A 222 -1.33 -9.98 0.73
CA ARG A 222 -1.03 -11.33 1.24
C ARG A 222 0.19 -11.93 0.53
N ILE A 223 1.32 -11.96 1.22
CA ILE A 223 2.61 -12.46 0.73
C ILE A 223 2.87 -13.83 1.35
N SER A 224 3.16 -14.84 0.54
CA SER A 224 3.60 -16.14 1.03
C SER A 224 5.12 -16.20 1.01
N PHE A 225 5.75 -16.68 2.08
CA PHE A 225 7.20 -16.86 2.12
C PHE A 225 7.57 -18.18 2.80
N TRP A 226 8.70 -18.74 2.37
CA TRP A 226 9.18 -20.05 2.82
C TRP A 226 10.58 -19.95 3.41
N LEU A 227 10.73 -20.41 4.65
CA LEU A 227 12.01 -20.43 5.36
C LEU A 227 12.64 -21.82 5.36
N ASP A 228 13.96 -21.88 5.30
CA ASP A 228 14.71 -23.08 5.70
C ASP A 228 14.75 -23.24 7.22
N ASP A 229 15.39 -24.31 7.70
CA ASP A 229 15.47 -24.63 9.14
C ASP A 229 16.36 -23.63 9.92
N ASP A 230 17.17 -22.84 9.21
CA ASP A 230 18.02 -21.77 9.76
C ASP A 230 17.32 -20.39 9.73
N GLY A 231 16.09 -20.33 9.19
CA GLY A 231 15.28 -19.11 9.13
C GLY A 231 15.62 -18.18 7.97
N ALA A 232 16.37 -18.64 6.97
CA ALA A 232 16.61 -17.86 5.76
C ALA A 232 15.44 -18.00 4.79
N VAL A 233 15.03 -16.90 4.17
CA VAL A 233 13.97 -16.87 3.15
C VAL A 233 14.50 -17.53 1.87
N VAL A 234 13.95 -18.69 1.53
CA VAL A 234 14.30 -19.43 0.30
C VAL A 234 13.43 -18.96 -0.87
N LYS A 235 12.17 -18.62 -0.60
CA LYS A 235 11.21 -18.17 -1.61
C LYS A 235 10.22 -17.18 -1.00
N GLU A 236 9.79 -16.20 -1.79
CA GLU A 236 8.69 -15.28 -1.46
C GLU A 236 7.81 -15.09 -2.71
N GLU A 237 6.50 -15.00 -2.52
CA GLU A 237 5.50 -14.81 -3.58
C GLU A 237 4.49 -13.73 -3.19
N SER A 238 4.30 -12.76 -4.06
CA SER A 238 3.30 -11.71 -3.92
C SER A 238 2.06 -11.98 -4.80
N PRO A 239 0.87 -11.46 -4.43
CA PRO A 239 -0.34 -11.68 -5.21
C PRO A 239 -0.34 -10.88 -6.53
N ALA A 240 0.57 -9.91 -6.68
CA ALA A 240 0.83 -9.25 -7.96
C ALA A 240 1.57 -10.16 -8.96
N GLY A 241 2.11 -11.31 -8.54
CA GLY A 241 2.86 -12.23 -9.39
C GLY A 241 4.38 -12.06 -9.35
N PHE A 242 4.89 -11.28 -8.39
CA PHE A 242 6.33 -11.22 -8.12
C PHE A 242 6.75 -12.44 -7.29
N VAL A 243 7.88 -13.04 -7.68
CA VAL A 243 8.49 -14.16 -6.96
C VAL A 243 9.96 -13.85 -6.71
N PHE A 244 10.41 -14.00 -5.47
CA PHE A 244 11.81 -13.89 -5.08
C PHE A 244 12.33 -15.28 -4.73
N ILE A 245 13.46 -15.68 -5.29
CA ILE A 245 14.03 -17.02 -5.06
C ILE A 245 15.49 -16.89 -4.68
N ARG A 246 15.87 -17.46 -3.53
CA ARG A 246 17.27 -17.52 -3.06
C ARG A 246 18.09 -18.42 -3.97
N GLU A 247 19.14 -17.86 -4.57
CA GLU A 247 19.90 -18.51 -5.64
C GLU A 247 21.38 -18.13 -5.60
N PRO A 248 22.28 -18.95 -6.16
CA PRO A 248 23.67 -18.54 -6.35
C PRO A 248 23.76 -17.25 -7.17
N GLN A 249 24.74 -16.40 -6.85
CA GLN A 249 24.96 -15.10 -7.50
C GLN A 249 24.88 -15.17 -9.03
N PHE A 250 25.62 -16.09 -9.66
CA PHE A 250 25.68 -16.21 -11.13
C PHE A 250 24.33 -16.51 -11.79
N ILE A 251 23.41 -17.12 -11.03
CA ILE A 251 22.03 -17.36 -11.48
C ILE A 251 21.18 -16.14 -11.19
N ALA A 252 21.24 -15.59 -9.98
CA ALA A 252 20.43 -14.42 -9.61
C ALA A 252 20.70 -13.23 -10.54
N THR A 253 21.97 -12.95 -10.86
CA THR A 253 22.36 -11.78 -11.67
C THR A 253 22.27 -12.00 -13.18
N SER A 254 21.91 -13.20 -13.65
CA SER A 254 21.70 -13.41 -15.10
C SER A 254 20.35 -12.81 -15.47
N VAL A 255 20.26 -11.78 -16.30
CA VAL A 255 18.98 -11.15 -16.67
C VAL A 255 18.46 -11.73 -17.98
N ASP A 256 17.18 -12.10 -18.02
CA ASP A 256 16.49 -12.53 -19.24
C ASP A 256 16.01 -11.30 -20.03
N ALA A 257 15.99 -11.41 -21.36
CA ALA A 257 15.79 -10.24 -22.23
C ALA A 257 14.33 -9.77 -22.34
N HIS A 258 13.36 -10.57 -21.88
CA HIS A 258 11.93 -10.28 -22.04
C HIS A 258 11.21 -10.48 -20.71
N SER A 259 10.44 -9.47 -20.29
CA SER A 259 9.60 -9.51 -19.10
C SER A 259 8.14 -9.24 -19.51
N PRO A 260 7.15 -9.96 -18.94
CA PRO A 260 5.73 -9.68 -19.17
C PRO A 260 5.33 -8.28 -18.67
N ASP A 261 4.30 -7.71 -19.27
CA ASP A 261 3.75 -6.41 -18.85
C ASP A 261 3.10 -6.51 -17.47
N ILE A 262 3.58 -5.68 -16.53
CA ILE A 262 3.14 -5.70 -15.13
C ILE A 262 1.70 -5.20 -15.00
N LEU A 263 1.32 -4.13 -15.70
CA LEU A 263 -0.04 -3.55 -15.62
C LEU A 263 -1.08 -4.54 -16.14
N ALA A 264 -0.79 -5.20 -17.27
CA ALA A 264 -1.65 -6.25 -17.78
C ALA A 264 -1.75 -7.44 -16.81
N GLY A 265 -0.69 -7.69 -16.04
CA GLY A 265 -0.64 -8.79 -15.09
C GLY A 265 -1.53 -8.62 -13.86
N VAL A 266 -1.84 -7.38 -13.47
CA VAL A 266 -2.63 -7.03 -12.27
C VAL A 266 -4.03 -6.49 -12.58
N ALA A 267 -4.41 -6.45 -13.87
CA ALA A 267 -5.72 -5.98 -14.31
C ALA A 267 -6.86 -6.88 -13.80
N VAL A 268 -7.94 -6.27 -13.32
CA VAL A 268 -9.17 -6.98 -12.92
C VAL A 268 -10.05 -7.17 -14.14
N LYS A 269 -10.21 -8.42 -14.56
CA LYS A 269 -11.13 -8.77 -15.66
C LYS A 269 -12.57 -8.79 -15.15
N ILE A 270 -13.50 -8.30 -15.98
CA ILE A 270 -14.91 -8.32 -15.65
C ILE A 270 -15.52 -9.70 -15.85
N ILE A 271 -16.61 -9.95 -15.13
CA ILE A 271 -17.53 -11.04 -15.38
C ILE A 271 -18.73 -10.45 -16.12
N GLY A 272 -18.97 -10.90 -17.36
CA GLY A 272 -20.05 -10.39 -18.21
C GLY A 272 -19.59 -9.31 -19.19
N GLU A 273 -20.51 -8.44 -19.59
CA GLU A 273 -20.27 -7.37 -20.57
C GLU A 273 -20.36 -5.98 -19.92
N MET A 274 -19.51 -5.06 -20.36
CA MET A 274 -19.56 -3.69 -19.89
C MET A 274 -20.74 -2.94 -20.53
N GLY A 275 -21.53 -2.24 -19.71
CA GLY A 275 -22.62 -1.39 -20.19
C GLY A 275 -22.13 -0.09 -20.86
N ASP A 276 -23.08 0.70 -21.38
CA ASP A 276 -22.79 2.00 -22.00
C ASP A 276 -22.49 3.07 -20.94
N ILE A 277 -21.20 3.25 -20.63
CA ILE A 277 -20.70 4.23 -19.65
C ILE A 277 -21.05 5.67 -20.07
N GLN A 278 -21.01 5.97 -21.38
CA GLN A 278 -21.06 7.35 -21.89
C GLN A 278 -22.47 7.93 -21.82
N ASN A 279 -23.48 7.12 -22.13
CA ASN A 279 -24.88 7.55 -22.14
C ASN A 279 -25.63 7.28 -20.83
N SER A 280 -24.97 6.67 -19.83
CA SER A 280 -25.57 6.38 -18.54
C SER A 280 -25.37 7.52 -17.55
N SER A 281 -26.36 7.70 -16.66
CA SER A 281 -26.26 8.56 -15.47
C SER A 281 -26.02 7.76 -14.19
N ILE A 282 -26.19 6.43 -14.26
CA ILE A 282 -26.02 5.49 -13.16
C ILE A 282 -25.45 4.18 -13.68
N MET A 283 -24.52 3.57 -12.95
CA MET A 283 -24.06 2.21 -13.18
C MET A 283 -23.96 1.45 -11.87
N ARG A 284 -24.10 0.13 -11.96
CA ARG A 284 -24.07 -0.77 -10.81
C ARG A 284 -23.06 -1.89 -11.08
N TYR A 285 -22.26 -2.20 -10.06
CA TYR A 285 -21.28 -3.27 -10.13
C TYR A 285 -21.43 -4.16 -8.90
N ARG A 286 -21.55 -5.46 -9.11
CA ARG A 286 -21.38 -6.43 -8.03
C ARG A 286 -19.89 -6.66 -7.81
N LEU A 287 -19.45 -6.49 -6.57
CA LEU A 287 -18.07 -6.64 -6.15
C LEU A 287 -17.93 -7.92 -5.32
N THR A 288 -16.93 -8.74 -5.66
CA THR A 288 -16.41 -9.76 -4.74
C THR A 288 -15.17 -9.19 -4.09
N LEU A 289 -15.21 -8.97 -2.79
CA LEU A 289 -14.13 -8.40 -1.99
C LEU A 289 -13.46 -9.49 -1.15
N PRO A 290 -12.17 -9.33 -0.80
CA PRO A 290 -11.52 -10.23 0.14
C PRO A 290 -12.10 -10.08 1.55
N ASP A 291 -12.32 -11.22 2.24
CA ASP A 291 -13.00 -11.29 3.55
C ASP A 291 -12.37 -10.40 4.65
N GLU A 292 -11.06 -10.19 4.59
CA GLU A 292 -10.29 -9.47 5.61
C GLU A 292 -10.12 -7.96 5.31
N ALA A 293 -10.46 -7.48 4.10
CA ALA A 293 -10.29 -6.08 3.76
C ALA A 293 -11.59 -5.30 3.98
N SER A 294 -11.50 -4.23 4.76
CA SER A 294 -12.58 -3.27 4.95
C SER A 294 -12.28 -2.00 4.15
N PHE A 295 -13.17 -1.66 3.22
CA PHE A 295 -13.15 -0.42 2.45
C PHE A 295 -14.41 0.38 2.71
N ASP A 296 -14.29 1.70 2.86
CA ASP A 296 -15.44 2.59 2.89
C ASP A 296 -15.84 2.97 1.46
N LEU A 297 -16.73 2.16 0.90
CA LEU A 297 -17.18 2.26 -0.48
C LEU A 297 -18.40 3.17 -0.65
N SER A 298 -19.02 3.62 0.44
CA SER A 298 -20.11 4.60 0.39
C SER A 298 -19.56 6.01 0.53
N GLY A 299 -20.21 6.98 -0.11
CA GLY A 299 -19.84 8.39 -0.02
C GLY A 299 -19.63 9.04 -1.38
N GLY A 300 -19.87 10.36 -1.41
CA GLY A 300 -19.87 11.14 -2.64
C GLY A 300 -20.87 10.57 -3.64
N ARG A 301 -20.36 10.09 -4.77
CA ARG A 301 -21.15 9.54 -5.87
C ARG A 301 -21.48 8.04 -5.76
N GLN A 302 -20.95 7.37 -4.73
CA GLN A 302 -21.09 5.93 -4.54
C GLN A 302 -22.04 5.58 -3.39
N LEU A 303 -22.87 4.56 -3.62
CA LEU A 303 -23.65 3.88 -2.60
C LEU A 303 -23.30 2.39 -2.62
N PHE A 304 -22.85 1.84 -1.50
CA PHE A 304 -22.54 0.42 -1.39
C PHE A 304 -23.55 -0.29 -0.48
N ALA A 305 -24.26 -1.28 -1.04
CA ALA A 305 -25.22 -2.10 -0.32
C ALA A 305 -25.25 -3.52 -0.90
N ASP A 306 -25.30 -4.53 -0.03
CA ASP A 306 -25.42 -5.95 -0.40
C ASP A 306 -24.40 -6.42 -1.46
N GLY A 307 -23.15 -5.97 -1.34
CA GLY A 307 -22.07 -6.31 -2.30
C GLY A 307 -22.16 -5.61 -3.65
N ILE A 308 -23.08 -4.66 -3.81
CA ILE A 308 -23.27 -3.87 -5.03
C ILE A 308 -22.88 -2.43 -4.76
N VAL A 309 -21.93 -1.92 -5.55
CA VAL A 309 -21.65 -0.48 -5.62
C VAL A 309 -22.50 0.13 -6.73
N THR A 310 -23.26 1.16 -6.39
CA THR A 310 -24.04 1.97 -7.32
C THR A 310 -23.36 3.32 -7.44
N ILE A 311 -22.96 3.69 -8.65
CA ILE A 311 -22.28 4.94 -8.97
C ILE A 311 -23.26 5.82 -9.73
N THR A 312 -23.51 7.03 -9.22
CA THR A 312 -24.35 8.03 -9.89
C THR A 312 -23.46 9.15 -10.44
N LYS A 313 -23.72 9.64 -11.65
CA LYS A 313 -22.93 10.74 -12.23
C LYS A 313 -23.34 12.05 -11.57
N GLU A 314 -22.36 12.83 -11.10
CA GLU A 314 -22.62 14.11 -10.45
C GLU A 314 -23.18 15.14 -11.44
N THR A 315 -23.95 16.09 -10.94
CA THR A 315 -24.47 17.21 -11.74
C THR A 315 -23.89 18.52 -11.22
N ILE A 316 -23.09 19.18 -12.05
CA ILE A 316 -22.47 20.47 -11.72
C ILE A 316 -23.54 21.57 -11.75
N GLY A 317 -23.52 22.48 -10.78
CA GLY A 317 -24.45 23.62 -10.70
C GLY A 317 -25.78 23.32 -9.98
N ARG A 318 -25.98 22.08 -9.49
CA ARG A 318 -27.08 21.76 -8.55
C ARG A 318 -26.48 21.56 -7.16
N ARG A 319 -26.77 22.49 -6.25
CA ARG A 319 -26.40 22.37 -4.83
C ARG A 319 -26.99 21.07 -4.26
N ALA A 320 -26.17 20.30 -3.55
CA ALA A 320 -26.60 19.07 -2.90
C ALA A 320 -27.86 19.29 -2.03
N ASP A 321 -28.87 18.42 -2.18
CA ASP A 321 -29.91 18.28 -1.16
C ASP A 321 -29.22 17.86 0.14
N HIS A 322 -29.69 18.37 1.29
CA HIS A 322 -29.09 18.27 2.63
C HIS A 322 -28.76 16.85 3.17
N GLY A 323 -28.87 15.80 2.36
CA GLY A 323 -28.46 14.41 2.64
C GLY A 323 -27.18 13.93 1.94
N ASN A 324 -26.67 14.63 0.91
CA ASN A 324 -25.30 14.41 0.43
C ASN A 324 -24.36 15.25 1.29
N ALA A 325 -23.27 14.65 1.79
CA ALA A 325 -22.32 15.33 2.67
C ALA A 325 -21.87 16.65 2.02
N ALA A 326 -22.35 17.77 2.58
CA ALA A 326 -21.83 19.09 2.25
C ALA A 326 -20.31 19.03 2.38
N CYS A 327 -19.57 19.73 1.53
CA CYS A 327 -18.13 19.79 1.69
C CYS A 327 -17.80 20.22 3.11
N GLY A 328 -17.31 19.29 3.92
CA GLY A 328 -16.68 19.64 5.18
C GLY A 328 -15.58 20.62 4.84
N ARG A 329 -15.57 21.80 5.49
CA ARG A 329 -14.43 22.71 5.41
C ARG A 329 -13.32 22.23 6.33
N ASP A 330 -13.06 20.93 6.31
CA ASP A 330 -12.02 20.32 7.12
C ASP A 330 -10.69 20.86 6.58
N GLU A 331 -9.90 21.45 7.46
CA GLU A 331 -8.60 22.05 7.11
C GLU A 331 -7.69 21.05 6.38
N GLU A 332 -7.87 19.76 6.64
CA GLU A 332 -7.17 18.65 5.97
C GLU A 332 -7.29 18.70 4.44
N TYR A 333 -8.43 19.08 3.89
CA TYR A 333 -8.64 19.11 2.42
C TYR A 333 -8.05 20.34 1.74
N LEU A 334 -7.51 21.28 2.53
CA LEU A 334 -6.79 22.46 2.09
C LEU A 334 -5.30 22.40 2.45
N ALA A 335 -4.94 21.64 3.49
CA ALA A 335 -3.60 21.57 4.02
C ALA A 335 -2.61 20.95 3.01
N ALA A 336 -1.38 21.47 3.03
CA ALA A 336 -0.25 20.81 2.39
C ALA A 336 0.09 19.51 3.14
N THR A 337 0.67 18.56 2.42
CA THR A 337 1.25 17.32 2.97
C THR A 337 2.61 17.11 2.32
N PRO A 338 3.48 16.22 2.84
CA PRO A 338 4.80 15.98 2.27
C PRO A 338 4.81 15.63 0.76
N TYR A 339 3.69 15.11 0.22
CA TYR A 339 3.55 14.71 -1.19
C TYR A 339 2.53 15.56 -1.97
N ILE A 340 1.83 16.46 -1.28
CA ILE A 340 0.90 17.44 -1.87
C ILE A 340 1.33 18.81 -1.36
N GLN A 341 2.44 19.30 -1.90
CA GLN A 341 3.14 20.48 -1.38
C GLN A 341 2.46 21.80 -1.82
N ALA A 342 1.21 21.99 -1.39
CA ALA A 342 0.32 23.08 -1.80
C ALA A 342 0.78 24.48 -1.34
N ASP A 343 1.73 24.56 -0.41
CA ASP A 343 2.30 25.77 0.14
C ASP A 343 3.63 26.18 -0.50
N GLN A 344 4.13 25.39 -1.47
CA GLN A 344 5.38 25.68 -2.18
C GLN A 344 5.20 26.81 -3.19
N GLY A 345 6.19 27.71 -3.25
CA GLY A 345 6.14 28.94 -4.08
C GLY A 345 5.77 28.67 -5.55
N ASP A 346 6.44 27.72 -6.20
CA ASP A 346 6.19 27.37 -7.61
C ASP A 346 4.72 26.90 -7.84
N ILE A 347 4.15 26.17 -6.87
CA ILE A 347 2.77 25.66 -6.91
C ILE A 347 1.78 26.82 -6.70
N VAL A 348 2.03 27.66 -5.69
CA VAL A 348 1.20 28.82 -5.36
C VAL A 348 1.16 29.81 -6.52
N ASP A 349 2.31 30.16 -7.07
CA ASP A 349 2.45 31.12 -8.17
C ASP A 349 1.72 30.63 -9.43
N LEU A 350 1.87 29.33 -9.76
CA LEU A 350 1.16 28.75 -10.89
C LEU A 350 -0.35 28.72 -10.65
N ALA A 351 -0.81 28.29 -9.47
CA ALA A 351 -2.23 28.25 -9.14
C ALA A 351 -2.87 29.64 -9.24
N GLN A 352 -2.20 30.68 -8.72
CA GLN A 352 -2.67 32.07 -8.83
C GLN A 352 -2.70 32.55 -10.28
N THR A 353 -1.69 32.22 -11.07
CA THR A 353 -1.62 32.58 -12.49
C THR A 353 -2.77 31.95 -13.28
N LEU A 354 -3.01 30.64 -13.08
CA LEU A 354 -4.03 29.89 -13.81
C LEU A 354 -5.45 30.29 -13.42
N THR A 355 -5.65 30.79 -12.21
CA THR A 355 -6.98 31.16 -11.68
C THR A 355 -7.25 32.67 -11.69
N ALA A 356 -6.31 33.47 -12.21
CA ALA A 356 -6.40 34.92 -12.23
C ALA A 356 -7.64 35.41 -13.01
N GLY A 357 -8.43 36.29 -12.38
CA GLY A 357 -9.64 36.88 -12.97
C GLY A 357 -10.85 35.95 -13.05
N MET A 358 -10.76 34.71 -12.54
CA MET A 358 -11.89 33.77 -12.53
C MET A 358 -12.75 33.97 -11.28
N GLU A 359 -14.06 34.11 -11.49
CA GLU A 359 -15.02 34.38 -10.42
C GLU A 359 -15.53 33.10 -9.75
N THR A 360 -15.76 32.03 -10.51
CA THR A 360 -16.38 30.81 -9.99
C THR A 360 -15.34 29.72 -9.67
N THR A 361 -15.62 28.89 -8.67
CA THR A 361 -14.80 27.71 -8.36
C THR A 361 -14.76 26.74 -9.54
N LEU A 362 -15.86 26.62 -10.29
CA LEU A 362 -15.95 25.79 -11.49
C LEU A 362 -14.94 26.22 -12.56
N ASP A 363 -14.83 27.52 -12.83
CA ASP A 363 -13.89 28.04 -13.82
C ASP A 363 -12.44 27.76 -13.40
N LYS A 364 -12.13 28.00 -12.11
CA LYS A 364 -10.81 27.72 -11.54
C LYS A 364 -10.43 26.24 -11.66
N VAL A 365 -11.30 25.34 -11.21
CA VAL A 365 -11.10 23.89 -11.33
C VAL A 365 -10.91 23.48 -12.78
N SER A 366 -11.74 23.99 -13.69
CA SER A 366 -11.67 23.66 -15.11
C SER A 366 -10.33 24.09 -15.74
N ALA A 367 -9.83 25.28 -15.38
CA ALA A 367 -8.55 25.78 -15.84
C ALA A 367 -7.37 24.95 -15.31
N LEU A 368 -7.36 24.65 -14.00
CA LEU A 368 -6.33 23.82 -13.38
C LEU A 368 -6.31 22.41 -14.00
N LYS A 369 -7.49 21.78 -14.12
CA LYS A 369 -7.64 20.44 -14.70
C LYS A 369 -7.10 20.38 -16.13
N LEU A 370 -7.51 21.34 -16.96
CA LEU A 370 -7.08 21.41 -18.35
C LEU A 370 -5.57 21.64 -18.47
N TRP A 371 -5.01 22.50 -17.62
CA TRP A 371 -3.57 22.75 -17.62
C TRP A 371 -2.79 21.49 -17.27
N VAL A 372 -3.16 20.77 -16.20
CA VAL A 372 -2.48 19.52 -15.81
C VAL A 372 -2.57 18.48 -16.93
N PHE A 373 -3.77 18.25 -17.48
CA PHE A 373 -3.97 17.28 -18.58
C PHE A 373 -3.11 17.58 -19.82
N THR A 374 -2.92 18.86 -20.13
CA THR A 374 -2.24 19.32 -21.34
C THR A 374 -0.73 19.40 -21.18
N ASN A 375 -0.24 19.72 -19.98
CA ASN A 375 1.18 20.02 -19.74
C ASN A 375 1.99 18.85 -19.21
N LEU A 376 1.35 17.74 -18.81
CA LEU A 376 2.04 16.53 -18.36
C LEU A 376 2.10 15.48 -19.48
N GLU A 377 3.30 14.99 -19.75
CA GLU A 377 3.50 13.78 -20.54
C GLU A 377 3.08 12.55 -19.71
N LYS A 378 2.20 11.72 -20.28
CA LYS A 378 1.68 10.53 -19.61
C LYS A 378 2.68 9.38 -19.75
N ARG A 379 3.47 9.14 -18.70
CA ARG A 379 4.47 8.07 -18.62
C ARG A 379 4.48 7.46 -17.22
N PRO A 380 4.69 6.15 -17.08
CA PRO A 380 4.92 5.54 -15.77
C PRO A 380 6.12 6.20 -15.08
N VAL A 381 5.89 6.73 -13.89
CA VAL A 381 6.96 7.22 -13.01
C VAL A 381 7.02 6.29 -11.82
N LEU A 382 8.10 5.52 -11.75
CA LEU A 382 8.35 4.61 -10.62
C LEU A 382 8.99 5.41 -9.51
N GLY A 383 8.20 5.78 -8.50
CA GLY A 383 8.63 6.67 -7.43
C GLY A 383 7.51 6.98 -6.43
N ILE A 384 7.77 7.97 -5.58
CA ILE A 384 6.73 8.55 -4.72
C ILE A 384 6.10 9.71 -5.49
N PRO A 385 4.77 9.76 -5.64
CA PRO A 385 4.10 10.80 -6.39
C PRO A 385 4.08 12.10 -5.58
N ASP A 386 5.02 13.00 -5.84
CA ASP A 386 5.08 14.31 -5.22
C ASP A 386 4.78 15.45 -6.21
N ALA A 387 4.02 16.44 -5.76
CA ALA A 387 3.47 17.47 -6.62
C ALA A 387 4.54 18.42 -7.20
N LEU A 388 5.56 18.77 -6.41
CA LEU A 388 6.58 19.73 -6.85
C LEU A 388 7.52 19.14 -7.89
N THR A 389 8.00 17.91 -7.70
CA THR A 389 8.78 17.18 -8.71
C THR A 389 7.96 17.01 -9.99
N THR A 390 6.67 16.64 -9.86
CA THR A 390 5.78 16.51 -11.02
C THR A 390 5.65 17.82 -11.80
N LEU A 391 5.47 18.95 -11.11
CA LEU A 391 5.36 20.27 -11.74
C LEU A 391 6.61 20.59 -12.57
N ARG A 392 7.80 20.34 -12.03
CA ARG A 392 9.07 20.64 -12.68
C ARG A 392 9.41 19.67 -13.80
N GLY A 393 9.20 18.38 -13.58
CA GLY A 393 9.46 17.32 -14.55
C GLY A 393 8.46 17.24 -15.69
N LYS A 394 7.20 17.67 -15.46
CA LYS A 394 6.09 17.64 -16.44
C LYS A 394 5.84 16.24 -17.03
N ILE A 395 6.05 15.21 -16.23
CA ILE A 395 5.92 13.80 -16.60
C ILE A 395 5.30 13.04 -15.43
N GLY A 396 4.43 12.07 -15.72
CA GLY A 396 3.75 11.32 -14.67
C GLY A 396 2.61 10.45 -15.17
N ASP A 397 2.16 9.53 -14.32
CA ASP A 397 0.94 8.76 -14.53
C ASP A 397 -0.21 9.32 -13.66
N CYS A 398 -1.23 8.50 -13.40
CA CYS A 398 -2.38 8.89 -12.59
C CYS A 398 -2.02 9.43 -11.20
N ASN A 399 -0.95 8.91 -10.57
CA ASN A 399 -0.55 9.33 -9.25
C ASN A 399 0.00 10.76 -9.27
N GLU A 400 0.98 11.04 -10.12
CA GLU A 400 1.56 12.38 -10.31
C GLU A 400 0.51 13.41 -10.75
N HIS A 401 -0.37 13.03 -11.70
CA HIS A 401 -1.46 13.89 -12.17
C HIS A 401 -2.42 14.26 -11.03
N SER A 402 -2.78 13.29 -10.19
CA SER A 402 -3.69 13.53 -9.06
C SER A 402 -3.04 14.34 -7.94
N ALA A 403 -1.75 14.12 -7.66
CA ALA A 403 -0.98 14.84 -6.65
C ALA A 403 -0.77 16.31 -7.04
N LEU A 404 -0.32 16.57 -8.27
CA LEU A 404 -0.11 17.94 -8.76
C LEU A 404 -1.43 18.72 -8.83
N PHE A 405 -2.50 18.10 -9.33
CA PHE A 405 -3.80 18.76 -9.36
C PHE A 405 -4.28 19.10 -7.94
N ALA A 406 -4.15 18.17 -6.99
CA ALA A 406 -4.51 18.42 -5.59
C ALA A 406 -3.73 19.60 -5.01
N ALA A 407 -2.42 19.67 -5.25
CA ALA A 407 -1.59 20.76 -4.76
C ALA A 407 -2.00 22.12 -5.34
N LEU A 408 -2.22 22.20 -6.66
CA LEU A 408 -2.68 23.43 -7.33
C LEU A 408 -4.07 23.87 -6.87
N ALA A 409 -5.00 22.91 -6.71
CA ALA A 409 -6.36 23.20 -6.26
C ALA A 409 -6.37 23.69 -4.80
N ARG A 410 -5.60 23.04 -3.91
CA ARG A 410 -5.44 23.46 -2.51
C ARG A 410 -4.79 24.83 -2.40
N ALA A 411 -3.76 25.13 -3.20
CA ALA A 411 -3.14 26.45 -3.28
C ALA A 411 -4.11 27.54 -3.77
N ALA A 412 -5.10 27.17 -4.60
CA ALA A 412 -6.20 28.04 -5.01
C ALA A 412 -7.36 28.11 -3.99
N ALA A 413 -7.17 27.57 -2.78
CA ALA A 413 -8.17 27.46 -1.70
C ALA A 413 -9.41 26.62 -2.07
N ILE A 414 -9.22 25.57 -2.87
CA ILE A 414 -10.27 24.64 -3.31
C ILE A 414 -10.09 23.31 -2.56
N PRO A 415 -11.01 22.93 -1.66
CA PRO A 415 -10.94 21.66 -0.96
C PRO A 415 -10.86 20.49 -1.94
N THR A 416 -9.81 19.68 -1.82
CA THR A 416 -9.51 18.62 -2.79
C THR A 416 -8.99 17.37 -2.09
N LYS A 417 -9.54 16.23 -2.50
CA LYS A 417 -9.11 14.89 -2.10
C LYS A 417 -8.43 14.18 -3.26
N ILE A 418 -7.54 13.26 -2.92
CA ILE A 418 -7.12 12.20 -3.85
C ILE A 418 -8.00 10.99 -3.54
N ALA A 419 -8.57 10.39 -4.58
CA ALA A 419 -9.29 9.14 -4.53
C ALA A 419 -8.53 8.10 -5.35
N ALA A 420 -8.52 6.86 -4.89
CA ALA A 420 -7.92 5.77 -5.63
C ALA A 420 -8.79 4.52 -5.58
N GLY A 421 -8.65 3.71 -6.62
CA GLY A 421 -9.44 2.50 -6.80
C GLY A 421 -9.18 1.91 -8.17
N VAL A 422 -10.25 1.62 -8.91
CA VAL A 422 -10.12 1.05 -10.25
C VAL A 422 -10.97 1.78 -11.29
N VAL A 423 -10.48 1.84 -12.52
CA VAL A 423 -11.14 2.45 -13.68
C VAL A 423 -11.14 1.48 -14.85
N TRP A 424 -12.25 1.44 -15.59
CA TRP A 424 -12.35 0.63 -16.80
C TRP A 424 -11.54 1.26 -17.92
N GLN A 425 -10.48 0.58 -18.34
CA GLN A 425 -9.65 1.01 -19.47
C GLN A 425 -9.30 -0.21 -20.31
N ARG A 426 -9.23 -0.05 -21.64
CA ARG A 426 -8.92 -1.14 -22.58
C ARG A 426 -9.89 -2.32 -22.43
N ASP A 427 -9.48 -3.37 -21.72
CA ASP A 427 -10.17 -4.65 -21.57
C ASP A 427 -10.26 -5.10 -20.10
N GLY A 428 -10.13 -4.18 -19.14
CA GLY A 428 -10.20 -4.49 -17.71
C GLY A 428 -10.31 -3.26 -16.82
N PHE A 429 -10.47 -3.52 -15.53
CA PHE A 429 -10.35 -2.52 -14.49
C PHE A 429 -8.89 -2.47 -14.01
N TYR A 430 -8.29 -1.29 -14.08
CA TYR A 430 -6.91 -1.04 -13.66
C TYR A 430 -6.90 -0.13 -12.45
N TYR A 431 -5.87 -0.27 -11.60
CA TYR A 431 -5.57 0.73 -10.59
C TYR A 431 -5.55 2.13 -11.21
N HIS A 432 -6.18 3.09 -10.54
CA HIS A 432 -6.16 4.48 -10.95
C HIS A 432 -6.28 5.40 -9.73
N ALA A 433 -5.65 6.57 -9.83
CA ALA A 433 -5.79 7.67 -8.89
C ALA A 433 -6.37 8.90 -9.60
N TRP A 434 -7.31 9.59 -8.95
CA TRP A 434 -7.98 10.78 -9.46
C TRP A 434 -8.33 11.73 -8.31
N ASN A 435 -9.09 12.80 -8.58
CA ASN A 435 -9.43 13.79 -7.57
C ASN A 435 -10.94 13.91 -7.35
N GLU A 436 -11.31 14.27 -6.12
CA GLU A 436 -12.64 14.78 -5.79
C GLU A 436 -12.47 16.22 -5.30
N VAL A 437 -13.19 17.16 -5.90
CA VAL A 437 -13.10 18.59 -5.58
C VAL A 437 -14.43 19.13 -5.08
N CYS A 438 -14.37 20.05 -4.13
CA CYS A 438 -15.56 20.73 -3.67
C CYS A 438 -15.94 21.89 -4.61
N ILE A 439 -17.13 21.82 -5.20
CA ILE A 439 -17.76 22.90 -5.98
C ILE A 439 -19.17 23.12 -5.43
N ASP A 440 -19.47 24.34 -4.99
CA ASP A 440 -20.78 24.73 -4.45
C ASP A 440 -21.34 23.76 -3.38
N ASP A 441 -20.50 23.46 -2.38
CA ASP A 441 -20.78 22.50 -1.29
C ASP A 441 -21.03 21.05 -1.75
N THR A 442 -20.61 20.67 -2.97
CA THR A 442 -20.74 19.31 -3.52
C THR A 442 -19.38 18.76 -3.96
N TRP A 443 -19.07 17.52 -3.58
CA TRP A 443 -17.89 16.81 -4.11
C TRP A 443 -18.15 16.36 -5.54
N ILE A 444 -17.29 16.81 -6.46
CA ILE A 444 -17.31 16.46 -7.88
C ILE A 444 -16.02 15.70 -8.22
N THR A 445 -16.16 14.49 -8.74
CA THR A 445 -15.01 13.72 -9.26
C THR A 445 -14.47 14.35 -10.53
N LEU A 446 -13.15 14.34 -10.70
CA LEU A 446 -12.49 14.67 -11.97
C LEU A 446 -11.25 13.82 -12.16
N ASP A 447 -10.86 13.65 -13.41
CA ASP A 447 -9.67 12.91 -13.79
C ASP A 447 -8.84 13.75 -14.77
N THR A 448 -7.68 14.22 -14.29
CA THR A 448 -6.71 15.01 -15.06
C THR A 448 -5.90 14.16 -16.03
N THR A 449 -5.89 12.83 -15.92
CA THR A 449 -5.26 11.96 -16.94
C THR A 449 -6.11 11.81 -18.18
N THR A 450 -7.44 11.82 -18.05
CA THR A 450 -8.38 11.64 -19.17
C THR A 450 -9.18 12.91 -19.51
N ASN A 451 -8.90 14.02 -18.82
CA ASN A 451 -9.61 15.31 -18.93
C ASN A 451 -11.12 15.24 -18.60
N GLN A 452 -11.54 14.28 -17.79
CA GLN A 452 -12.95 14.10 -17.44
C GLN A 452 -13.36 14.96 -16.24
N MET A 453 -14.56 15.56 -16.30
CA MET A 453 -15.21 16.22 -15.18
C MET A 453 -16.73 16.38 -15.48
N PRO A 454 -17.62 15.73 -14.73
CA PRO A 454 -17.31 14.69 -13.75
C PRO A 454 -16.56 13.50 -14.37
N ALA A 455 -15.83 12.73 -13.56
CA ALA A 455 -15.26 11.47 -14.02
C ALA A 455 -16.38 10.52 -14.48
N ASP A 456 -16.09 9.60 -15.40
CA ASP A 456 -17.11 8.67 -15.89
C ASP A 456 -17.56 7.65 -14.83
N LEU A 457 -18.55 6.81 -15.17
CA LEU A 457 -19.16 5.87 -14.23
C LEU A 457 -18.32 4.62 -13.94
N SER A 458 -17.14 4.49 -14.56
CA SER A 458 -16.23 3.38 -14.32
C SER A 458 -15.25 3.62 -13.17
N HIS A 459 -15.22 4.82 -12.59
CA HIS A 459 -14.36 5.16 -11.47
C HIS A 459 -14.92 4.60 -10.16
N ILE A 460 -14.46 3.40 -9.76
CA ILE A 460 -14.85 2.75 -8.52
C ILE A 460 -13.80 3.07 -7.45
N ARG A 461 -14.12 3.98 -6.53
CA ARG A 461 -13.29 4.37 -5.38
C ARG A 461 -13.25 3.27 -4.33
N PHE A 462 -12.05 2.97 -3.86
CA PHE A 462 -11.80 2.07 -2.72
C PHE A 462 -11.22 2.81 -1.52
N VAL A 463 -10.38 3.83 -1.76
CA VAL A 463 -9.72 4.61 -0.71
C VAL A 463 -9.72 6.10 -1.06
N GLU A 464 -9.67 6.93 -0.03
CA GLU A 464 -9.43 8.38 -0.10
C GLU A 464 -8.14 8.68 0.64
N GLY A 465 -7.29 9.53 0.09
CA GLY A 465 -6.02 9.94 0.69
C GLY A 465 -4.81 9.77 -0.23
N GLY A 466 -3.65 10.18 0.29
CA GLY A 466 -2.37 10.03 -0.37
C GLY A 466 -1.84 8.60 -0.35
N ILE A 467 -0.53 8.45 -0.61
CA ILE A 467 0.13 7.14 -0.77
C ILE A 467 -0.12 6.16 0.38
N ASN A 468 -0.17 6.64 1.63
CA ASN A 468 -0.41 5.82 2.83
C ASN A 468 -1.77 5.09 2.80
N GLU A 469 -2.79 5.66 2.17
CA GLU A 469 -4.08 5.01 2.01
C GLU A 469 -4.12 4.15 0.74
N GLN A 470 -3.44 4.59 -0.32
CA GLN A 470 -3.38 3.89 -1.60
C GLN A 470 -2.74 2.50 -1.50
N ILE A 471 -1.75 2.30 -0.62
CA ILE A 471 -1.14 0.98 -0.41
C ILE A 471 -2.16 -0.11 -0.03
N ARG A 472 -3.29 0.27 0.59
CA ARG A 472 -4.36 -0.67 0.97
C ARG A 472 -5.05 -1.31 -0.23
N ILE A 473 -4.96 -0.70 -1.41
CA ILE A 473 -5.47 -1.29 -2.67
C ILE A 473 -4.73 -2.58 -3.00
N GLY A 474 -3.51 -2.79 -2.50
CA GLY A 474 -2.79 -4.06 -2.63
C GLY A 474 -3.59 -5.27 -2.13
N ALA A 475 -4.54 -5.09 -1.20
CA ALA A 475 -5.44 -6.15 -0.75
C ALA A 475 -6.37 -6.70 -1.85
N LEU A 476 -6.66 -5.90 -2.88
CA LEU A 476 -7.55 -6.24 -3.98
C LEU A 476 -6.87 -7.11 -5.05
N LEU A 477 -5.53 -7.14 -5.06
CA LEU A 477 -4.75 -7.88 -6.05
C LEU A 477 -5.12 -9.36 -6.04
N ASN A 478 -5.53 -9.86 -7.22
CA ASN A 478 -5.97 -11.24 -7.47
C ASN A 478 -7.16 -11.73 -6.59
N GLN A 479 -7.87 -10.80 -5.92
CA GLN A 479 -9.00 -11.12 -5.04
C GLN A 479 -10.27 -10.33 -5.38
N LEU A 480 -10.14 -9.18 -6.04
CA LEU A 480 -11.27 -8.40 -6.52
C LEU A 480 -11.87 -9.03 -7.79
N ALA A 481 -13.17 -9.26 -7.80
CA ALA A 481 -13.94 -9.54 -9.01
C ALA A 481 -15.06 -8.49 -9.19
N ILE A 482 -15.30 -8.10 -10.43
CA ILE A 482 -16.25 -7.04 -10.79
C ILE A 482 -17.20 -7.57 -11.86
N GLU A 483 -18.50 -7.49 -11.59
CA GLU A 483 -19.57 -7.84 -12.52
C GLU A 483 -20.45 -6.60 -12.76
N PRO A 484 -20.37 -5.97 -13.96
CA PRO A 484 -21.32 -4.92 -14.34
C PRO A 484 -22.75 -5.47 -14.40
N LEU A 485 -23.69 -4.75 -13.79
CA LEU A 485 -25.10 -5.16 -13.78
C LEU A 485 -25.88 -4.39 -14.85
N THR A 486 -26.61 -5.11 -15.69
CA THR A 486 -27.33 -4.57 -16.86
C THR A 486 -28.73 -4.03 -16.55
N GLU A 487 -29.26 -4.23 -15.34
CA GLU A 487 -30.61 -3.84 -14.96
C GLU A 487 -30.61 -2.65 -13.98
N ASN A 488 -31.32 -1.58 -14.38
CA ASN A 488 -31.78 -0.57 -13.44
C ASN A 488 -32.87 -1.19 -12.53
N PRO A 489 -32.79 -0.98 -11.20
CA PRO A 489 -33.75 -1.55 -10.25
C PRO A 489 -35.20 -1.06 -10.47
#